data_AF-A0A947EYZ7-F1
#
_entry.id   AF-A0A947EYZ7-F1
#
_cell.length_a   1.000
_cell.length_b   1.000
_cell.length_c   1.000
_cell.angle_alpha   90.00
_cell.angle_beta   90.00
_cell.angle_gamma   90.00
#
_symmetry.space_group_name_H-M   'P 1'
#
loop_
_entity.id
_entity.type
_entity.pdbx_description
1 polymer ?
#
loop_
_entity_poly.entity_id
_entity_poly.type
_entity_poly.pdbx_seq_one_letter_code
_entity_poly.pdbx_strand_id
1 'polypeptide(L)'
;IEETKGILKEQLKRRKQRDSIRDVEKRKAEMLAAQKKQRRLDSVAAVRWEQAQKDRAQRVQDSLREREAELAEAARRKVETLKTAQKREKVTPMEGEKYEEAVSEEGLEPGYYLIANVFGTKRYYEAFMKTLRDKGLNPKSFYRASRKFNYVYLGRYNTIREARQARDSKLNGRYTDKTWIFRVVEK
;
A
#
# COMPACT_ATOMS: atom_id res chain seq x y z
N ILE A 1 88.16 46.74 -19.60
CA ILE A 1 86.84 47.31 -20.02
C ILE A 1 85.98 46.26 -20.76
N GLU A 2 86.58 45.27 -21.41
CA GLU A 2 85.84 44.24 -22.18
C GLU A 2 85.26 43.10 -21.32
N GLU A 3 86.02 42.60 -20.34
CA GLU A 3 85.55 41.54 -19.41
C GLU A 3 84.32 41.97 -18.59
N THR A 4 84.28 43.22 -18.15
CA THR A 4 83.16 43.77 -17.36
C THR A 4 81.86 43.85 -18.16
N LYS A 5 81.92 44.02 -19.49
CA LYS A 5 80.75 44.00 -20.38
C LYS A 5 80.20 42.57 -20.59
N GLY A 6 81.07 41.57 -20.63
CA GLY A 6 80.69 40.15 -20.72
C GLY A 6 79.97 39.67 -19.46
N ILE A 7 80.51 40.01 -18.29
CA ILE A 7 79.91 39.69 -16.97
C ILE A 7 78.52 40.33 -16.84
N LEU A 8 78.35 41.59 -17.26
CA LEU A 8 77.06 42.28 -17.21
C LEU A 8 76.00 41.62 -18.12
N LYS A 9 76.38 41.18 -19.33
CA LYS A 9 75.47 40.46 -20.24
C LYS A 9 75.03 39.10 -19.67
N GLU A 10 75.95 38.36 -19.07
CA GLU A 10 75.68 37.07 -18.40
C GLU A 10 74.72 37.26 -17.21
N GLN A 11 74.94 38.29 -16.38
CA GLN A 11 74.07 38.64 -15.26
C GLN A 11 72.65 39.04 -15.71
N LEU A 12 72.54 39.83 -16.78
CA LEU A 12 71.26 40.19 -17.41
C LEU A 12 70.50 38.96 -17.93
N LYS A 13 71.20 38.02 -18.57
CA LYS A 13 70.61 36.77 -19.05
C LYS A 13 70.10 35.89 -17.91
N ARG A 14 70.88 35.76 -16.83
CA ARG A 14 70.48 35.02 -15.61
C ARG A 14 69.31 35.69 -14.90
N ARG A 15 69.27 37.02 -14.83
CA ARG A 15 68.13 37.77 -14.28
C ARG A 15 66.86 37.51 -15.08
N LYS A 16 66.93 37.64 -16.42
CA LYS A 16 65.80 37.31 -17.31
C LYS A 16 65.33 35.87 -17.17
N GLN A 17 66.26 34.92 -17.03
CA GLN A 17 65.92 33.51 -16.83
C GLN A 17 65.27 33.26 -15.47
N ARG A 18 65.75 33.90 -14.39
CA ARG A 18 65.10 33.84 -13.06
C ARG A 18 63.72 34.49 -13.06
N ASP A 19 63.57 35.63 -13.71
CA ASP A 19 62.29 36.33 -13.84
C ASP A 19 61.29 35.47 -14.63
N SER A 20 61.73 34.84 -15.72
CA SER A 20 60.92 33.89 -16.50
C SER A 20 60.53 32.64 -15.71
N ILE A 21 61.43 32.08 -14.88
CA ILE A 21 61.12 30.93 -14.02
C ILE A 21 60.09 31.34 -12.97
N ARG A 22 60.27 32.50 -12.35
CA ARG A 22 59.34 33.04 -11.35
C ARG A 22 57.94 33.27 -11.94
N ASP A 23 57.85 33.75 -13.18
CA ASP A 23 56.57 33.94 -13.87
C ASP A 23 55.88 32.61 -14.18
N VAL A 24 56.63 31.58 -14.58
CA VAL A 24 56.10 30.22 -14.82
C VAL A 24 55.62 29.60 -13.50
N GLU A 25 56.39 29.73 -12.42
CA GLU A 25 56.00 29.26 -11.08
C GLU A 25 54.75 29.96 -10.57
N LYS A 26 54.65 31.28 -10.77
CA LYS A 26 53.48 32.08 -10.40
C LYS A 26 52.23 31.61 -11.18
N ARG A 27 52.33 31.43 -12.50
CA ARG A 27 51.23 30.90 -13.32
C ARG A 27 50.81 29.48 -12.90
N LYS A 28 51.77 28.62 -12.54
CA LYS A 28 51.50 27.27 -12.04
C LYS A 28 50.77 27.33 -10.68
N ALA A 29 51.17 28.22 -9.79
CA ALA A 29 50.50 28.43 -8.50
C ALA A 29 49.08 28.97 -8.68
N GLU A 30 48.87 29.93 -9.57
CA GLU A 30 47.54 30.47 -9.92
C GLU A 30 46.64 29.39 -10.54
N MET A 31 47.17 28.57 -11.45
CA MET A 31 46.44 27.45 -12.06
C MET A 31 46.04 26.41 -11.01
N LEU A 32 46.94 26.05 -10.09
CA LEU A 32 46.63 25.13 -8.98
C LEU A 32 45.61 25.73 -8.01
N ALA A 33 45.70 27.03 -7.72
CA ALA A 33 44.72 27.72 -6.89
C ALA A 33 43.34 27.75 -7.56
N ALA A 34 43.28 28.03 -8.86
CA ALA A 34 42.06 27.98 -9.66
C ALA A 34 41.46 26.57 -9.69
N GLN A 35 42.27 25.54 -9.90
CA GLN A 35 41.82 24.14 -9.87
C GLN A 35 41.28 23.73 -8.50
N LYS A 36 41.96 24.12 -7.41
CA LYS A 36 41.48 23.87 -6.04
C LYS A 36 40.16 24.60 -5.77
N LYS A 37 40.01 25.83 -6.24
CA LYS A 37 38.76 26.59 -6.13
C LYS A 37 37.63 25.91 -6.90
N GLN A 38 37.88 25.48 -8.13
CA GLN A 38 36.89 24.78 -8.95
C GLN A 38 36.42 23.48 -8.29
N ARG A 39 37.36 22.62 -7.86
CA ARG A 39 37.02 21.37 -7.14
C ARG A 39 36.17 21.59 -5.89
N ARG A 40 36.43 22.68 -5.14
CA ARG A 40 35.60 23.06 -3.98
C ARG A 40 34.19 23.44 -4.39
N LEU A 41 34.04 24.22 -5.47
CA LEU A 41 32.71 24.58 -6.01
C LEU A 41 31.95 23.35 -6.50
N ASP A 42 32.62 22.45 -7.23
CA ASP A 42 32.03 21.22 -7.74
C ASP A 42 31.59 20.29 -6.60
N SER A 43 32.40 20.17 -5.54
CA SER A 43 32.06 19.40 -4.34
C SER A 43 30.84 19.99 -3.61
N VAL A 44 30.78 21.31 -3.45
CA VAL A 44 29.61 21.98 -2.84
C VAL A 44 28.36 21.80 -3.72
N ALA A 45 28.50 21.87 -5.05
CA ALA A 45 27.40 21.63 -5.98
C ALA A 45 26.88 20.19 -5.88
N ALA A 46 27.77 19.19 -5.79
CA ALA A 46 27.40 17.79 -5.62
C ALA A 46 26.63 17.54 -4.32
N VAL A 47 27.09 18.07 -3.18
CA VAL A 47 26.41 17.94 -1.88
C VAL A 47 25.04 18.61 -1.91
N ARG A 48 24.94 19.81 -2.50
CA ARG A 48 23.65 20.52 -2.65
C ARG A 48 22.67 19.75 -3.54
N TRP A 49 23.16 19.13 -4.61
CA TRP A 49 22.33 18.32 -5.49
C TRP A 49 21.83 17.07 -4.78
N GLU A 50 22.69 16.37 -4.04
CA GLU A 50 22.29 15.22 -3.23
C GLU A 50 21.25 15.60 -2.17
N GLN A 51 21.45 16.73 -1.48
CA GLN A 51 20.47 17.23 -0.51
C GLN A 51 19.13 17.56 -1.19
N ALA A 52 19.15 18.21 -2.35
CA ALA A 52 17.93 18.51 -3.10
C ALA A 52 17.21 17.23 -3.58
N GLN A 53 17.95 16.18 -3.95
CA GLN A 53 17.34 14.88 -4.28
C GLN A 53 16.71 14.23 -3.04
N LYS A 54 17.38 14.27 -1.88
CA LYS A 54 16.83 13.75 -0.62
C LYS A 54 15.58 14.51 -0.20
N ASP A 55 15.61 15.84 -0.25
CA ASP A 55 14.45 16.68 0.08
C ASP A 55 13.29 16.41 -0.88
N ARG A 56 13.56 16.24 -2.18
CA ARG A 56 12.54 15.88 -3.16
C ARG A 56 11.95 14.51 -2.88
N ALA A 57 12.79 13.51 -2.60
CA ALA A 57 12.34 12.16 -2.26
C ALA A 57 11.49 12.17 -0.99
N GLN A 58 11.90 12.93 0.03
CA GLN A 58 11.16 13.07 1.28
C GLN A 58 9.78 13.70 1.04
N ARG A 59 9.70 14.80 0.29
CA ARG A 59 8.40 15.42 -0.04
C ARG A 59 7.47 14.46 -0.78
N VAL A 60 8.00 13.70 -1.73
CA VAL A 60 7.21 12.68 -2.43
C VAL A 60 6.71 11.61 -1.45
N GLN A 61 7.56 11.13 -0.54
CA GLN A 61 7.13 10.17 0.48
C GLN A 61 6.07 10.76 1.41
N ASP A 62 6.24 12.00 1.86
CA ASP A 62 5.28 12.67 2.75
C ASP A 62 3.92 12.84 2.06
N SER A 63 3.90 13.29 0.80
CA SER A 63 2.67 13.37 0.00
C SER A 63 2.00 12.00 -0.20
N LEU A 64 2.78 10.94 -0.40
CA LEU A 64 2.23 9.58 -0.50
C LEU A 64 1.61 9.12 0.82
N ARG A 65 2.29 9.34 1.95
CA ARG A 65 1.78 8.99 3.29
C ARG A 65 0.51 9.75 3.62
N GLU A 66 0.45 11.03 3.32
CA GLU A 66 -0.75 11.85 3.49
C GLU A 66 -1.91 11.28 2.66
N ARG A 67 -1.66 10.94 1.39
CA ARG A 67 -2.67 10.33 0.54
C ARG A 67 -3.14 8.96 1.03
N GLU A 68 -2.23 8.14 1.52
CA GLU A 68 -2.57 6.84 2.13
C GLU A 68 -3.42 7.02 3.39
N ALA A 69 -3.09 8.01 4.23
CA ALA A 69 -3.87 8.33 5.42
C ALA A 69 -5.28 8.81 5.08
N GLU A 70 -5.43 9.70 4.08
CA GLU A 70 -6.73 10.15 3.58
C GLU A 70 -7.58 8.97 3.07
N LEU A 71 -6.98 8.08 2.27
CA LEU A 71 -7.68 6.90 1.75
C LEU A 71 -8.09 5.95 2.87
N ALA A 72 -7.22 5.76 3.88
CA ALA A 72 -7.53 4.94 5.04
C ALA A 72 -8.66 5.55 5.88
N GLU A 73 -8.68 6.87 6.08
CA GLU A 73 -9.76 7.55 6.78
C GLU A 73 -11.08 7.47 6.01
N ALA A 74 -11.05 7.72 4.70
CA ALA A 74 -12.22 7.58 3.84
C ALA A 74 -12.77 6.14 3.86
N ALA A 75 -11.90 5.12 3.86
CA ALA A 75 -12.30 3.73 4.01
C ALA A 75 -12.95 3.46 5.37
N ARG A 76 -12.39 3.97 6.47
CA ARG A 76 -12.98 3.85 7.81
C ARG A 76 -14.37 4.51 7.88
N ARG A 77 -14.49 5.75 7.39
CA ARG A 77 -15.78 6.47 7.34
C ARG A 77 -16.82 5.67 6.55
N LYS A 78 -16.44 5.10 5.40
CA LYS A 78 -17.32 4.25 4.59
C LYS A 78 -17.76 2.98 5.34
N VAL A 79 -16.87 2.33 6.09
CA VAL A 79 -17.23 1.16 6.90
C VAL A 79 -18.24 1.55 7.99
N GLU A 80 -18.01 2.67 8.69
CA GLU A 80 -18.90 3.13 9.75
C GLU A 80 -20.29 3.55 9.22
N THR A 81 -20.37 4.18 8.04
CA THR A 81 -21.67 4.49 7.43
C THR A 81 -22.42 3.22 7.04
N LEU A 82 -21.74 2.20 6.50
CA LEU A 82 -22.35 0.91 6.17
C LEU A 82 -22.84 0.16 7.42
N LYS A 83 -22.06 0.13 8.50
CA LYS A 83 -22.51 -0.45 9.78
C LYS A 83 -23.75 0.26 10.33
N THR A 84 -23.75 1.59 10.30
CA THR A 84 -24.89 2.39 10.76
C THR A 84 -26.15 2.12 9.92
N ALA A 85 -26.00 2.01 8.60
CA ALA A 85 -27.09 1.65 7.71
C ALA A 85 -27.63 0.24 7.99
N GLN A 86 -26.74 -0.75 8.16
CA GLN A 86 -27.10 -2.13 8.51
C GLN A 86 -27.88 -2.23 9.81
N LYS A 87 -27.48 -1.46 10.84
CA LYS A 87 -28.16 -1.44 12.14
C LYS A 87 -29.58 -0.87 12.05
N ARG A 88 -29.81 0.09 11.15
CA ARG A 88 -31.11 0.74 10.95
C ARG A 88 -32.02 0.00 9.97
N GLU A 89 -31.47 -0.89 9.14
CA GLU A 89 -32.23 -1.65 8.16
C GLU A 89 -33.24 -2.58 8.85
N LYS A 90 -34.53 -2.35 8.63
CA LYS A 90 -35.59 -3.26 9.05
C LYS A 90 -35.87 -4.22 7.90
N VAL A 91 -35.73 -5.52 8.14
CA VAL A 91 -35.95 -6.56 7.14
C VAL A 91 -37.26 -7.27 7.39
N THR A 92 -38.14 -7.24 6.40
CA THR A 92 -39.32 -8.10 6.33
C THR A 92 -39.03 -9.23 5.34
N PRO A 93 -39.09 -10.50 5.77
CA PRO A 93 -38.96 -11.64 4.87
C PRO A 93 -40.07 -11.64 3.81
N MET A 94 -39.71 -12.01 2.57
CA MET A 94 -40.68 -12.19 1.49
C MET A 94 -41.44 -13.50 1.68
N GLU A 95 -42.59 -13.65 1.02
CA GLU A 95 -43.36 -14.89 1.08
C GLU A 95 -42.52 -16.08 0.59
N GLY A 96 -42.49 -17.16 1.38
CA GLY A 96 -41.67 -18.35 1.09
C GLY A 96 -40.15 -18.19 1.29
N GLU A 97 -39.67 -17.01 1.68
CA GLU A 97 -38.26 -16.78 2.01
C GLU A 97 -37.92 -17.38 3.37
N LYS A 98 -37.06 -18.40 3.38
CA LYS A 98 -36.41 -18.81 4.62
C LYS A 98 -35.43 -17.72 5.06
N TYR A 99 -35.67 -17.18 6.25
CA TYR A 99 -34.88 -16.13 6.88
C TYR A 99 -34.76 -16.40 8.38
N GLU A 100 -33.55 -16.24 8.91
CA GLU A 100 -33.30 -16.24 10.35
C GLU A 100 -32.37 -15.08 10.71
N GLU A 101 -32.52 -14.56 11.92
CA GLU A 101 -31.73 -13.45 12.45
C GLU A 101 -31.16 -13.81 13.83
N ALA A 102 -29.92 -13.42 14.09
CA ALA A 102 -29.27 -13.56 15.39
C ALA A 102 -28.58 -12.27 15.80
N VAL A 103 -28.70 -11.91 17.07
CA VAL A 103 -28.00 -10.77 17.67
C VAL A 103 -26.63 -11.22 18.15
N SER A 104 -25.58 -10.57 17.66
CA SER A 104 -24.19 -10.73 18.13
C SER A 104 -23.74 -12.20 18.21
N GLU A 105 -23.67 -12.89 17.07
CA GLU A 105 -23.15 -14.25 16.99
C GLU A 105 -21.61 -14.24 17.00
N GLU A 106 -21.01 -15.01 17.90
CA GLU A 106 -19.56 -15.02 18.13
C GLU A 106 -18.78 -15.41 16.87
N GLY A 107 -17.73 -14.64 16.56
CA GLY A 107 -16.89 -14.87 15.39
C GLY A 107 -17.52 -14.49 14.05
N LEU A 108 -18.71 -13.88 14.04
CA LEU A 108 -19.36 -13.38 12.83
C LEU A 108 -19.45 -11.85 12.82
N GLU A 109 -19.11 -11.26 11.67
CA GLU A 109 -19.40 -9.86 11.41
C GLU A 109 -20.91 -9.66 11.18
N PRO A 110 -21.50 -8.52 11.61
CA PRO A 110 -22.87 -8.17 11.24
C PRO A 110 -23.07 -8.18 9.72
N GLY A 111 -24.23 -8.58 9.23
CA GLY A 111 -24.55 -8.64 7.80
C GLY A 111 -25.35 -9.87 7.42
N TYR A 112 -25.39 -10.17 6.12
CA TYR A 112 -26.26 -11.19 5.54
C TYR A 112 -25.46 -12.34 4.95
N TYR A 113 -25.64 -13.53 5.50
CA TYR A 113 -24.94 -14.74 5.10
C TYR A 113 -25.85 -15.59 4.21
N LEU A 114 -25.37 -15.93 3.01
CA LEU A 114 -26.08 -16.81 2.10
C LEU A 114 -25.78 -18.27 2.44
N ILE A 115 -26.65 -18.87 3.24
CA ILE A 115 -26.51 -20.23 3.75
C ILE A 115 -26.89 -21.24 2.66
N ALA A 116 -25.99 -22.17 2.41
CA ALA A 116 -26.18 -23.30 1.51
C ALA A 116 -26.76 -24.52 2.24
N ASN A 117 -26.23 -24.85 3.43
CA ASN A 117 -26.74 -25.96 4.24
C ASN A 117 -26.29 -25.86 5.71
N VAL A 118 -26.90 -26.67 6.58
CA VAL A 118 -26.65 -26.72 8.03
C VAL A 118 -26.51 -28.18 8.48
N PHE A 119 -25.45 -28.51 9.23
CA PHE A 119 -25.13 -29.90 9.60
C PHE A 119 -24.88 -30.07 11.10
N GLY A 120 -25.46 -31.10 11.70
CA GLY A 120 -25.17 -31.53 13.09
C GLY A 120 -23.96 -32.44 13.20
N THR A 121 -23.59 -33.10 12.11
CA THR A 121 -22.48 -34.07 12.10
C THR A 121 -21.30 -33.51 11.31
N LYS A 122 -20.13 -33.47 11.96
CA LYS A 122 -18.88 -32.99 11.36
C LYS A 122 -18.55 -33.71 10.04
N ARG A 123 -18.75 -35.02 9.96
CA ARG A 123 -18.53 -35.84 8.75
C ARG A 123 -19.28 -35.31 7.51
N TYR A 124 -20.56 -35.00 7.65
CA TYR A 124 -21.37 -34.50 6.51
C TYR A 124 -21.01 -33.07 6.14
N TYR A 125 -20.72 -32.24 7.13
CA TYR A 125 -20.20 -30.89 6.93
C TYR A 125 -18.90 -30.91 6.12
N GLU A 126 -17.91 -31.73 6.49
CA GLU A 126 -16.61 -31.80 5.81
C GLU A 126 -16.75 -32.32 4.37
N ALA A 127 -17.58 -33.34 4.16
CA ALA A 127 -17.86 -33.86 2.82
C ALA A 127 -18.53 -32.81 1.93
N PHE A 128 -19.48 -32.04 2.47
CA PHE A 128 -20.14 -30.97 1.72
C PHE A 128 -19.18 -29.82 1.39
N MET A 129 -18.37 -29.38 2.35
CA MET A 129 -17.33 -28.38 2.12
C MET A 129 -16.34 -28.80 1.03
N LYS A 130 -15.92 -30.08 1.03
CA LYS A 130 -15.07 -30.63 -0.03
C LYS A 130 -15.79 -30.58 -1.39
N THR A 131 -17.03 -31.05 -1.45
CA THR A 131 -17.85 -31.05 -2.68
C THR A 131 -17.96 -29.65 -3.29
N LEU A 132 -18.19 -28.63 -2.47
CA LEU A 132 -18.27 -27.24 -2.94
C LEU A 132 -16.93 -26.72 -3.46
N ARG A 133 -15.81 -27.05 -2.78
CA ARG A 133 -14.46 -26.71 -3.26
C ARG A 133 -14.12 -27.41 -4.57
N ASP A 134 -14.48 -28.68 -4.70
CA ASP A 134 -14.28 -29.45 -5.93
C ASP A 134 -15.09 -28.86 -7.10
N LYS A 135 -16.25 -28.24 -6.83
CA LYS A 135 -17.03 -27.44 -7.79
C LYS A 135 -16.45 -26.05 -8.06
N GLY A 136 -15.26 -25.73 -7.54
CA GLY A 136 -14.59 -24.44 -7.70
C GLY A 136 -15.22 -23.29 -6.91
N LEU A 137 -16.07 -23.59 -5.91
CA LEU A 137 -16.62 -22.58 -5.00
C LEU A 137 -15.67 -22.37 -3.82
N ASN A 138 -15.80 -21.22 -3.16
CA ASN A 138 -15.05 -20.93 -1.94
C ASN A 138 -15.99 -20.92 -0.72
N PRO A 139 -16.50 -22.09 -0.30
CA PRO A 139 -17.42 -22.16 0.82
C PRO A 139 -16.72 -21.76 2.11
N LYS A 140 -17.47 -21.10 2.99
CA LYS A 140 -17.05 -20.80 4.35
C LYS A 140 -18.07 -21.36 5.32
N SER A 141 -17.73 -21.38 6.59
CA SER A 141 -18.62 -21.90 7.61
C SER A 141 -18.42 -21.24 8.96
N PHE A 142 -19.43 -21.39 9.81
CA PHE A 142 -19.35 -21.06 11.23
C PHE A 142 -20.15 -22.07 12.03
N TYR A 143 -19.76 -22.24 13.29
CA TYR A 143 -20.46 -23.11 14.23
C TYR A 143 -21.27 -22.27 15.20
N ARG A 144 -22.58 -22.54 15.28
CA ARG A 144 -23.45 -21.87 16.25
C ARG A 144 -23.60 -22.74 17.48
N ALA A 145 -22.95 -22.34 18.58
CA ALA A 145 -23.02 -23.08 19.84
C ALA A 145 -24.46 -23.23 20.36
N SER A 146 -25.29 -22.19 20.18
CA SER A 146 -26.70 -22.16 20.58
C SER A 146 -27.55 -23.25 19.94
N ARG A 147 -27.22 -23.66 18.71
CA ARG A 147 -27.97 -24.68 17.95
C ARG A 147 -27.18 -25.96 17.71
N LYS A 148 -25.89 -26.01 18.10
CA LYS A 148 -24.96 -27.12 17.91
C LYS A 148 -24.85 -27.59 16.45
N PHE A 149 -24.90 -26.64 15.52
CA PHE A 149 -24.85 -26.92 14.08
C PHE A 149 -23.76 -26.12 13.37
N ASN A 150 -23.18 -26.72 12.33
CA ASN A 150 -22.25 -26.09 11.40
C ASN A 150 -23.03 -25.52 10.20
N TYR A 151 -22.96 -24.21 10.01
CA TYR A 151 -23.60 -23.50 8.92
C TYR A 151 -22.58 -23.30 7.81
N VAL A 152 -22.91 -23.74 6.59
CA VAL A 152 -22.08 -23.53 5.41
C VAL A 152 -22.70 -22.42 4.59
N TYR A 153 -21.90 -21.40 4.27
CA TYR A 153 -22.33 -20.24 3.50
C TYR A 153 -21.39 -19.98 2.33
N LEU A 154 -21.94 -19.35 1.30
CA LEU A 154 -21.25 -19.11 0.03
C LEU A 154 -20.90 -17.63 -0.21
N GLY A 155 -21.44 -16.73 0.61
CA GLY A 155 -21.14 -15.30 0.58
C GLY A 155 -21.68 -14.57 1.81
N ARG A 156 -21.04 -13.45 2.15
CA ARG A 156 -21.50 -12.48 3.15
C ARG A 156 -21.70 -11.14 2.45
N TYR A 157 -22.84 -10.52 2.70
CA TYR A 157 -23.30 -9.29 2.05
C TYR A 157 -23.64 -8.23 3.08
N ASN A 158 -23.62 -6.97 2.65
CA ASN A 158 -23.84 -5.82 3.54
C ASN A 158 -25.30 -5.39 3.57
N THR A 159 -26.11 -5.78 2.59
CA THR A 159 -27.54 -5.43 2.52
C THR A 159 -28.39 -6.65 2.19
N ILE A 160 -29.66 -6.64 2.59
CA ILE A 160 -30.58 -7.74 2.25
C ILE A 160 -30.77 -7.86 0.74
N ARG A 161 -30.72 -6.72 0.02
CA ARG A 161 -30.87 -6.65 -1.44
C ARG A 161 -29.75 -7.43 -2.15
N GLU A 162 -28.50 -7.21 -1.75
CA GLU A 162 -27.35 -7.95 -2.30
C GLU A 162 -27.47 -9.46 -2.03
N ALA A 163 -27.86 -9.83 -0.81
CA ALA A 163 -28.04 -11.23 -0.43
C ALA A 163 -29.14 -11.92 -1.25
N ARG A 164 -30.28 -11.24 -1.44
CA ARG A 164 -31.38 -11.73 -2.28
C ARG A 164 -30.95 -11.84 -3.74
N GLN A 165 -30.25 -10.85 -4.28
CA GLN A 165 -29.72 -10.91 -5.65
C GLN A 165 -28.78 -12.12 -5.85
N ALA A 166 -27.88 -12.37 -4.89
CA ALA A 166 -26.98 -13.53 -4.94
C ALA A 166 -27.74 -14.87 -4.85
N ARG A 167 -28.77 -14.94 -3.99
CA ARG A 167 -29.67 -16.10 -3.88
C ARG A 167 -30.41 -16.35 -5.19
N ASP A 168 -31.08 -15.33 -5.71
CA ASP A 168 -32.00 -15.42 -6.84
C ASP A 168 -31.24 -15.70 -8.15
N SER A 169 -30.02 -15.14 -8.29
CA SER A 169 -29.11 -15.46 -9.40
C SER A 169 -28.43 -16.82 -9.27
N LYS A 170 -28.68 -17.59 -8.19
CA LYS A 170 -28.01 -18.87 -7.92
C LYS A 170 -26.48 -18.74 -7.91
N LEU A 171 -25.99 -17.65 -7.31
CA LEU A 171 -24.59 -17.22 -7.38
C LEU A 171 -24.07 -17.16 -8.82
N ASN A 172 -24.79 -16.43 -9.68
CA ASN A 172 -24.54 -16.36 -11.12
C ASN A 172 -24.48 -17.76 -11.77
N GLY A 173 -25.42 -18.63 -11.39
CA GLY A 173 -25.51 -20.02 -11.87
C GLY A 173 -24.48 -20.98 -11.28
N ARG A 174 -23.55 -20.52 -10.43
CA ARG A 174 -22.49 -21.38 -9.86
C ARG A 174 -22.98 -22.31 -8.76
N TYR A 175 -24.15 -22.05 -8.17
CA TYR A 175 -24.75 -22.90 -7.15
C TYR A 175 -26.27 -23.01 -7.33
N THR A 176 -26.74 -24.17 -7.80
CA THR A 176 -28.12 -24.35 -8.24
C THR A 176 -29.09 -24.77 -7.15
N ASP A 177 -28.58 -25.29 -6.03
CA ASP A 177 -29.39 -25.78 -4.93
C ASP A 177 -29.99 -24.61 -4.12
N LYS A 178 -30.99 -24.93 -3.28
CA LYS A 178 -31.66 -23.92 -2.46
C LYS A 178 -30.66 -23.28 -1.48
N THR A 179 -30.71 -21.96 -1.39
CA THR A 179 -29.98 -21.17 -0.39
C THR A 179 -30.97 -20.29 0.37
N TRP A 180 -30.59 -19.87 1.57
CA TRP A 180 -31.42 -19.02 2.42
C TRP A 180 -30.55 -18.00 3.16
N ILE A 181 -31.17 -16.95 3.72
CA ILE A 181 -30.44 -15.82 4.28
C ILE A 181 -30.46 -15.87 5.80
N PHE A 182 -29.27 -15.86 6.40
CA PHE A 182 -29.07 -15.70 7.84
C PHE A 182 -28.49 -14.32 8.11
N ARG A 183 -29.18 -13.49 8.91
CA ARG A 183 -28.69 -12.16 9.27
C ARG A 183 -28.06 -12.17 10.66
N VAL A 184 -26.88 -11.57 10.77
CA VAL A 184 -26.25 -11.22 12.04
C VAL A 184 -26.42 -9.73 12.25
N VAL A 185 -26.99 -9.34 13.38
CA VAL A 185 -27.08 -7.92 13.78
C VAL A 185 -26.12 -7.65 14.93
N GLU A 186 -25.55 -6.44 14.94
CA GLU A 186 -24.76 -5.97 16.09
C GLU A 186 -25.68 -5.75 17.30
N LYS A 187 -25.13 -5.93 18.51
CA LYS A 187 -25.87 -5.70 19.76
C LYS A 187 -26.30 -4.23 19.94
#